data_AF-J4K8H4-F1
#
_entry.id   AF-J4K8H4-F1
#
_cell.length_a   1.000
_cell.length_b   1.000
_cell.length_c   1.000
_cell.angle_alpha   90.00
_cell.angle_beta   90.00
_cell.angle_gamma   90.00
#
_symmetry.space_group_name_H-M   'P 1'
#
loop_
_entity.id
_entity.type
_entity.pdbx_description
1 polymer ?
#
loop_
_entity_poly.entity_id
_entity_poly.type
_entity_poly.pdbx_seq_one_letter_code
_entity_poly.pdbx_strand_id
1 'polypeptide(L)'
;MKDISLFLLKKVFKSRLNWVILALFVSGLGVTFYFNSQTANSVSLERELETSLVNRERVINGYEEKLSQISDTSSEEYQIAESNLELQKNLLTQKKEILALLKEGRWKEAYYLQWQAEEKSYEIVSKEPTSNSDFKMAVDRERKTYQALYPLNIKAHNLVYPTHGIDQIVWILELIIPSLFVVAIIFMLTQLFAERYQNNLDTAQLYPFSKVTFAMSSLGVGVGYVTVLFIGISGFSFLVGSLISGFGQLDYPYPIYSLTNQEVTIGKIQDVLFPSLLLAFLAFIVIVEVVYLIAYFFKQKMPVLFLSLIGIVGLLFGIQTIQPLQSIAHLIPFTYLRSVEILSGRLPKQINNVDLNWSMGLILLPCLIILLLVGILFIERWGSSRKKKSFNRS
;
A
#
# COMPACT_ATOMS: atom_id res chain seq x y z
N MET A 1 10.67 20.60 29.48
CA MET A 1 10.23 19.78 28.31
C MET A 1 9.39 20.61 27.35
N LYS A 2 8.26 21.21 27.80
CA LYS A 2 7.37 22.03 26.96
C LYS A 2 8.10 23.11 26.14
N ASP A 3 9.00 23.88 26.73
CA ASP A 3 9.71 24.96 26.03
C ASP A 3 10.70 24.47 24.98
N ILE A 4 11.35 23.32 25.23
CA ILE A 4 12.26 22.66 24.28
C ILE A 4 11.46 22.14 23.08
N SER A 5 10.36 21.44 23.36
CA SER A 5 9.48 20.91 22.31
C SER A 5 8.90 22.04 21.45
N LEU A 6 8.47 23.14 22.06
CA LEU A 6 7.96 24.32 21.35
C LEU A 6 9.05 24.97 20.47
N PHE A 7 10.29 25.07 20.99
CA PHE A 7 11.43 25.58 20.24
C PHE A 7 11.73 24.72 19.01
N LEU A 8 11.82 23.39 19.18
CA LEU A 8 12.07 22.45 18.09
C LEU A 8 10.94 22.47 17.06
N LEU A 9 9.69 22.53 17.51
CA LEU A 9 8.52 22.61 16.63
C LEU A 9 8.53 23.90 15.80
N LYS A 10 8.80 25.06 16.41
CA LYS A 10 8.96 26.33 15.68
C LYS A 10 10.04 26.25 14.62
N LYS A 11 11.12 25.52 14.88
CA LYS A 11 12.23 25.33 13.94
C LYS A 11 11.79 24.58 12.68
N VAL A 12 11.04 23.50 12.87
CA VAL A 12 10.49 22.69 11.76
C VAL A 12 9.59 23.55 10.87
N PHE A 13 8.69 24.34 11.44
CA PHE A 13 7.76 25.20 10.67
C PHE A 13 8.42 26.42 10.02
N LYS A 14 9.56 26.89 10.53
CA LYS A 14 10.32 28.00 9.91
C LYS A 14 11.22 27.55 8.76
N SER A 15 11.49 26.26 8.63
CA SER A 15 12.32 25.73 7.55
C SER A 15 11.60 25.85 6.20
N ARG A 16 12.10 26.74 5.33
CA ARG A 16 11.58 26.89 3.95
C ARG A 16 11.66 25.57 3.16
N LEU A 17 12.71 24.78 3.40
CA LEU A 17 12.92 23.49 2.75
C LEU A 17 11.83 22.47 3.11
N ASN A 18 11.35 22.47 4.36
CA ASN A 18 10.26 21.58 4.78
C ASN A 18 8.95 21.91 4.05
N TRP A 19 8.66 23.20 3.85
CA TRP A 19 7.49 23.64 3.07
C TRP A 19 7.59 23.26 1.59
N VAL A 20 8.79 23.37 0.99
CA VAL A 20 9.00 22.93 -0.40
C VAL A 20 8.71 21.43 -0.54
N ILE A 21 9.19 20.61 0.40
CA ILE A 21 8.94 19.17 0.38
C ILE A 21 7.47 18.85 0.61
N LEU A 22 6.81 19.53 1.54
CA LEU A 22 5.38 19.37 1.76
C LEU A 22 4.58 19.73 0.50
N ALA A 23 4.94 20.81 -0.20
CA ALA A 23 4.29 21.23 -1.43
C ALA A 23 4.49 20.21 -2.56
N LEU A 24 5.71 19.69 -2.73
CA LEU A 24 6.00 18.62 -3.69
C LEU A 24 5.22 17.34 -3.35
N PHE A 25 5.14 17.01 -2.06
CA PHE A 25 4.39 15.86 -1.56
C PHE A 25 2.90 15.95 -1.90
N VAL A 26 2.27 17.07 -1.55
CA VAL A 26 0.84 17.32 -1.82
C VAL A 26 0.57 17.40 -3.33
N SER A 27 1.49 17.99 -4.10
CA SER A 27 1.36 18.04 -5.57
C SER A 27 1.42 16.65 -6.19
N GLY A 28 2.36 15.81 -5.75
CA GLY A 28 2.47 14.42 -6.18
C GLY A 28 1.19 13.62 -5.92
N LEU A 29 0.61 13.76 -4.72
CA LEU A 29 -0.67 13.15 -4.36
C LEU A 29 -1.82 13.65 -5.24
N GLY A 30 -1.91 14.96 -5.47
CA GLY A 30 -2.96 15.54 -6.30
C GLY A 30 -2.92 14.99 -7.72
N VAL A 31 -1.71 14.87 -8.30
CA VAL A 31 -1.50 14.28 -9.61
C VAL A 31 -1.91 12.81 -9.64
N THR A 32 -1.52 12.01 -8.64
CA THR A 32 -1.89 10.58 -8.62
C THR A 32 -3.39 10.37 -8.43
N PHE A 33 -4.04 11.14 -7.57
CA PHE A 33 -5.49 11.07 -7.38
C PHE A 33 -6.26 11.50 -8.63
N TYR A 34 -5.78 12.52 -9.34
CA TYR A 34 -6.35 12.92 -10.63
C TYR A 34 -6.27 11.79 -11.65
N PHE A 35 -5.10 11.15 -11.81
CA PHE A 35 -4.95 10.03 -12.73
C PHE A 35 -5.77 8.81 -12.33
N ASN A 36 -5.89 8.50 -11.03
CA ASN A 36 -6.77 7.44 -10.56
C ASN A 36 -8.23 7.73 -10.95
N SER A 37 -8.70 8.95 -10.73
CA SER A 37 -10.07 9.34 -11.08
C SER A 37 -10.34 9.25 -12.58
N GLN A 38 -9.37 9.62 -13.43
CA GLN A 38 -9.52 9.50 -14.88
C GLN A 38 -9.49 8.04 -15.36
N THR A 39 -8.65 7.22 -14.73
CA THR A 39 -8.45 5.84 -15.15
C THR A 39 -9.58 4.94 -14.65
N ALA A 40 -10.10 5.13 -13.44
CA ALA A 40 -11.09 4.27 -12.80
C ALA A 40 -12.31 3.98 -13.69
N ASN A 41 -12.82 4.99 -14.39
CA ASN A 41 -13.96 4.83 -15.29
C ASN A 41 -13.60 3.99 -16.54
N SER A 42 -12.39 4.13 -17.06
CA SER A 42 -11.93 3.41 -18.27
C SER A 42 -11.68 1.92 -18.04
N VAL A 43 -11.53 1.50 -16.78
CA VAL A 43 -11.26 0.12 -16.37
C VAL A 43 -12.36 -0.42 -15.43
N SER A 44 -13.57 0.11 -15.58
CA SER A 44 -14.77 -0.40 -14.89
C SER A 44 -15.32 -1.65 -15.56
N LEU A 45 -16.08 -2.46 -14.82
CA LEU A 45 -16.77 -3.63 -15.37
C LEU A 45 -17.71 -3.22 -16.51
N GLU A 46 -18.42 -2.10 -16.37
CA GLU A 46 -19.28 -1.57 -17.44
C GLU A 46 -18.48 -1.33 -18.73
N ARG A 47 -17.30 -0.71 -18.62
CA ARG A 47 -16.46 -0.41 -19.77
C ARG A 47 -15.84 -1.67 -20.39
N GLU A 48 -15.46 -2.62 -19.55
CA GLU A 48 -14.98 -3.94 -20.00
C GLU A 48 -16.08 -4.68 -20.78
N LEU A 49 -17.30 -4.71 -20.24
CA LEU A 49 -18.44 -5.32 -20.89
C LEU A 49 -18.75 -4.64 -22.23
N GLU A 50 -18.82 -3.31 -22.27
CA GLU A 50 -19.02 -2.57 -23.53
C GLU A 50 -17.97 -2.91 -24.59
N THR A 51 -16.70 -2.97 -24.19
CA THR A 51 -15.60 -3.35 -25.10
C THR A 51 -15.72 -4.80 -25.55
N SER A 52 -16.07 -5.71 -24.62
CA SER A 52 -16.28 -7.12 -24.91
C SER A 52 -17.46 -7.35 -25.86
N LEU A 53 -18.54 -6.55 -25.75
CA LEU A 53 -19.70 -6.63 -26.63
C LEU A 53 -19.32 -6.29 -28.08
N VAL A 54 -18.61 -5.18 -28.31
CA VAL A 54 -18.15 -4.79 -29.66
C VAL A 54 -17.26 -5.86 -30.28
N ASN A 55 -16.33 -6.41 -29.50
CA ASN A 55 -15.44 -7.46 -29.99
C ASN A 55 -16.20 -8.75 -30.33
N ARG A 56 -17.20 -9.11 -29.52
CA ARG A 56 -18.04 -10.30 -29.77
C ARG A 56 -18.96 -10.13 -30.97
N GLU A 57 -19.55 -8.95 -31.17
CA GLU A 57 -20.31 -8.65 -32.39
C GLU A 57 -19.46 -8.81 -33.64
N ARG A 58 -18.19 -8.38 -33.61
CA ARG A 58 -17.24 -8.62 -34.72
C ARG A 58 -16.96 -10.11 -34.95
N VAL A 59 -16.79 -10.90 -33.88
CA VAL A 59 -16.57 -12.35 -33.98
C VAL A 59 -17.81 -13.07 -34.53
N ILE A 60 -19.00 -12.69 -34.08
CA ILE A 60 -20.29 -13.21 -34.57
C ILE A 60 -20.42 -12.95 -36.07
N ASN A 61 -20.19 -11.71 -36.51
CA ASN A 61 -20.24 -11.37 -37.94
C ASN A 61 -19.25 -12.20 -38.75
N GLY A 62 -18.05 -12.47 -38.23
CA GLY A 62 -17.06 -13.33 -38.89
C GLY A 62 -17.51 -14.78 -39.02
N TYR A 63 -18.18 -15.35 -38.00
CA TYR A 63 -18.77 -16.68 -38.10
C TYR A 63 -19.96 -16.73 -39.05
N GLU A 64 -20.82 -15.71 -39.06
CA GLU A 64 -21.94 -15.60 -39.99
C GLU A 64 -21.45 -15.52 -41.44
N GLU A 65 -20.41 -14.72 -41.71
CA GLU A 65 -19.77 -14.65 -43.02
C GLU A 65 -19.14 -16.00 -43.40
N LYS A 66 -18.40 -16.64 -42.49
CA LYS A 66 -17.80 -17.96 -42.73
C LYS A 66 -18.84 -19.02 -43.07
N LEU A 67 -19.94 -19.07 -42.31
CA LEU A 67 -21.04 -20.01 -42.57
C LEU A 67 -21.72 -19.75 -43.92
N SER A 68 -21.80 -18.49 -44.37
CA SER A 68 -22.35 -18.15 -45.69
C SER A 68 -21.49 -18.64 -46.86
N GLN A 69 -20.20 -18.90 -46.63
CA GLN A 69 -19.24 -19.37 -47.65
C GLN A 69 -19.14 -20.90 -47.71
N ILE A 70 -19.63 -21.62 -46.70
CA ILE A 70 -19.62 -23.07 -46.66
C ILE A 70 -20.92 -23.60 -47.28
N SER A 71 -20.81 -24.23 -48.45
CA SER A 71 -21.98 -24.76 -49.17
C SER A 71 -22.54 -26.05 -48.57
N ASP A 72 -21.70 -26.87 -47.95
CA ASP A 72 -22.10 -28.13 -47.32
C ASP A 72 -22.38 -27.93 -45.82
N THR A 73 -23.67 -27.79 -45.50
CA THR A 73 -24.16 -27.63 -44.13
C THR A 73 -24.01 -28.88 -43.25
N SER A 74 -23.72 -30.03 -43.86
CA SER A 74 -23.46 -31.28 -43.14
C SER A 74 -21.98 -31.50 -42.81
N SER A 75 -21.10 -30.64 -43.34
CA SER A 75 -19.67 -30.72 -43.08
C SER A 75 -19.35 -30.46 -41.60
N GLU A 76 -18.31 -31.13 -41.10
CA GLU A 76 -17.81 -30.95 -39.74
C GLU A 76 -17.41 -29.48 -39.49
N GLU A 77 -16.84 -28.82 -40.50
CA GLU A 77 -16.48 -27.40 -40.41
C GLU A 77 -17.70 -26.49 -40.24
N TYR A 78 -18.81 -26.75 -40.94
CA TYR A 78 -20.06 -26.01 -40.77
C TYR A 78 -20.62 -26.20 -39.36
N GLN A 79 -20.72 -27.44 -38.90
CA GLN A 79 -21.26 -27.78 -37.58
C GLN A 79 -20.45 -27.16 -36.44
N ILE A 80 -19.11 -27.16 -36.54
CA ILE A 80 -18.24 -26.49 -35.57
C ILE A 80 -18.44 -24.97 -35.61
N ALA A 81 -18.54 -24.36 -36.79
CA ALA A 81 -18.76 -22.92 -36.92
C ALA A 81 -20.13 -22.49 -36.41
N GLU A 82 -21.19 -23.27 -36.66
CA GLU A 82 -22.55 -23.04 -36.18
C GLU A 82 -22.63 -23.15 -34.65
N SER A 83 -22.05 -24.21 -34.07
CA SER A 83 -21.99 -24.38 -32.61
C SER A 83 -21.24 -23.24 -31.92
N ASN A 84 -20.11 -22.79 -32.50
CA ASN A 84 -19.38 -21.64 -31.99
C ASN A 84 -20.18 -20.34 -32.13
N LEU A 85 -20.88 -20.13 -33.25
CA LEU A 85 -21.75 -18.96 -33.44
C LEU A 85 -22.86 -18.91 -32.37
N GLU A 86 -23.52 -20.03 -32.12
CA GLU A 86 -24.57 -20.14 -31.10
C GLU A 86 -24.02 -19.82 -29.70
N LEU A 87 -22.85 -20.39 -29.35
CA LEU A 87 -22.16 -20.10 -28.10
C LEU A 87 -21.86 -18.59 -27.96
N GLN A 88 -21.35 -17.95 -29.02
CA GLN A 88 -21.05 -16.52 -29.00
C GLN A 88 -22.31 -15.66 -28.86
N LYS A 89 -23.41 -16.01 -29.53
CA LYS A 89 -24.71 -15.32 -29.40
C LYS A 89 -25.28 -15.43 -27.98
N ASN A 90 -25.17 -16.61 -27.36
CA ASN A 90 -25.59 -16.82 -25.98
C ASN A 90 -24.76 -15.97 -25.00
N LEU A 91 -23.42 -15.96 -25.14
CA LEU A 91 -22.53 -15.13 -24.33
C LEU A 91 -22.78 -13.63 -24.53
N LEU A 92 -23.06 -13.19 -25.77
CA LEU A 92 -23.40 -11.80 -26.07
C LEU A 92 -24.68 -11.38 -25.34
N THR A 93 -25.71 -12.23 -25.37
CA THR A 93 -27.00 -11.98 -24.70
C THR A 93 -26.81 -11.83 -23.19
N GLN A 94 -26.09 -12.77 -22.57
CA GLN A 94 -25.77 -12.71 -21.14
C GLN A 94 -25.02 -11.43 -20.76
N LYS A 95 -23.99 -11.05 -21.54
CA LYS A 95 -23.24 -9.81 -21.27
C LYS A 95 -24.06 -8.55 -21.47
N LYS A 96 -24.99 -8.52 -22.45
CA LYS A 96 -25.94 -7.40 -22.63
C LYS A 96 -26.87 -7.26 -21.43
N GLU A 97 -27.36 -8.37 -20.90
CA GLU A 97 -28.18 -8.39 -19.68
C GLU A 97 -27.42 -7.85 -18.47
N ILE A 98 -26.20 -8.35 -18.22
CA ILE A 98 -25.34 -7.85 -17.12
C ILE A 98 -25.13 -6.34 -17.26
N LEU A 99 -24.76 -5.86 -18.45
CA LEU A 99 -24.55 -4.43 -18.68
C LEU A 99 -25.81 -3.59 -18.46
N ALA A 100 -26.97 -4.09 -18.88
CA ALA A 100 -28.25 -3.41 -18.64
C ALA A 100 -28.55 -3.29 -17.14
N LEU A 101 -28.41 -4.39 -16.38
CA LEU A 101 -28.59 -4.41 -14.93
C LEU A 101 -27.63 -3.43 -14.22
N LEU A 102 -26.37 -3.37 -14.65
CA LEU A 102 -25.41 -2.38 -14.11
C LEU A 102 -25.87 -0.94 -14.40
N LYS A 103 -26.32 -0.65 -15.62
CA LYS A 103 -26.83 0.69 -15.98
C LYS A 103 -28.10 1.08 -15.23
N GLU A 104 -28.93 0.11 -14.86
CA GLU A 104 -30.13 0.28 -14.04
C GLU A 104 -29.83 0.39 -12.53
N GLY A 105 -28.58 0.20 -12.10
CA GLY A 105 -28.20 0.19 -10.68
C GLY A 105 -28.60 -1.09 -9.93
N ARG A 106 -28.95 -2.15 -10.66
CA ARG A 106 -29.34 -3.47 -10.14
C ARG A 106 -28.12 -4.36 -9.89
N TRP A 107 -27.24 -3.87 -9.01
CA TRP A 107 -25.90 -4.43 -8.79
C TRP A 107 -25.90 -5.89 -8.35
N LYS A 108 -26.78 -6.25 -7.41
CA LYS A 108 -26.91 -7.62 -6.90
C LYS A 108 -27.18 -8.63 -8.01
N GLU A 109 -28.15 -8.33 -8.89
CA GLU A 109 -28.49 -9.23 -10.00
C GLU A 109 -27.36 -9.30 -11.03
N ALA A 110 -26.77 -8.16 -11.38
CA ALA A 110 -25.64 -8.11 -12.31
C ALA A 110 -24.45 -8.96 -11.82
N TYR A 111 -24.07 -8.84 -10.55
CA TYR A 111 -22.95 -9.59 -9.99
C TYR A 111 -23.25 -11.05 -9.75
N TYR A 112 -24.51 -11.40 -9.49
CA TYR A 112 -24.91 -12.80 -9.46
C TYR A 112 -24.71 -13.46 -10.83
N LEU A 113 -25.14 -12.81 -11.92
CA LEU A 113 -24.92 -13.32 -13.27
C LEU A 113 -23.44 -13.34 -13.65
N GLN A 114 -22.67 -12.31 -13.25
CA GLN A 114 -21.22 -12.28 -13.47
C GLN A 114 -20.52 -13.41 -12.72
N TRP A 115 -20.84 -13.64 -11.45
CA TRP A 115 -20.29 -14.75 -10.67
C TRP A 115 -20.58 -16.10 -11.34
N GLN A 116 -21.80 -16.33 -11.82
CA GLN A 116 -22.12 -17.57 -12.54
C GLN A 116 -21.30 -17.74 -13.84
N ALA A 117 -21.01 -16.65 -14.55
CA ALA A 117 -20.13 -16.70 -15.71
C ALA A 117 -18.69 -17.08 -15.32
N GLU A 118 -18.17 -16.48 -14.25
CA GLU A 118 -16.83 -16.79 -13.74
C GLU A 118 -16.71 -18.18 -13.14
N GLU A 119 -17.78 -18.71 -12.54
CA GLU A 119 -17.83 -20.09 -12.04
C GLU A 119 -17.60 -21.09 -13.17
N LYS A 120 -18.27 -20.90 -14.32
CA LYS A 120 -18.07 -21.74 -15.51
C LYS A 120 -16.64 -21.64 -16.03
N SER A 121 -16.09 -20.42 -16.10
CA SER A 121 -14.69 -20.20 -16.51
C SER A 121 -13.72 -20.93 -15.57
N TYR A 122 -13.94 -20.83 -14.26
CA TYR A 122 -13.13 -21.51 -13.26
C TYR A 122 -13.23 -23.04 -13.36
N GLU A 123 -14.42 -23.61 -13.57
CA GLU A 123 -14.59 -25.05 -13.74
C GLU A 123 -13.79 -25.61 -14.92
N ILE A 124 -13.67 -24.84 -16.01
CA ILE A 124 -12.86 -25.21 -17.18
C ILE A 124 -11.37 -25.10 -16.84
N VAL A 125 -10.94 -23.92 -16.38
CA VAL A 125 -9.53 -23.60 -16.14
C VAL A 125 -8.92 -24.44 -15.00
N SER A 126 -9.70 -24.76 -13.97
CA SER A 126 -9.24 -25.59 -12.85
C SER A 126 -8.90 -27.02 -13.29
N LYS A 127 -9.71 -27.60 -14.19
CA LYS A 127 -9.54 -28.95 -14.74
C LYS A 127 -8.46 -29.03 -15.82
N GLU A 128 -8.07 -27.89 -16.41
CA GLU A 128 -7.08 -27.86 -17.47
C GLU A 128 -5.65 -28.08 -16.91
N PRO A 129 -4.97 -29.17 -17.30
CA PRO A 129 -3.68 -29.53 -16.71
C PRO A 129 -2.53 -28.61 -17.15
N THR A 130 -2.66 -27.97 -18.31
CA THR A 130 -1.66 -27.05 -18.89
C THR A 130 -1.76 -25.62 -18.34
N SER A 131 -2.87 -25.27 -17.68
CA SER A 131 -3.07 -23.93 -17.13
C SER A 131 -2.10 -23.67 -15.96
N ASN A 132 -1.33 -22.58 -16.04
CA ASN A 132 -0.44 -22.16 -14.96
C ASN A 132 -1.23 -21.83 -13.68
N SER A 133 -0.68 -22.21 -12.53
CA SER A 133 -1.17 -21.90 -11.18
C SER A 133 -1.57 -20.43 -10.97
N ASP A 134 -0.79 -19.47 -11.48
CA ASP A 134 -1.11 -18.03 -11.36
C ASP A 134 -2.37 -17.65 -12.13
N PHE A 135 -2.58 -18.25 -13.31
CA PHE A 135 -3.78 -18.02 -14.10
C PHE A 135 -5.00 -18.64 -13.41
N LYS A 136 -4.89 -19.87 -12.91
CA LYS A 136 -5.94 -20.53 -12.12
C LYS A 136 -6.34 -19.68 -10.92
N MET A 137 -5.36 -19.13 -10.21
CA MET A 137 -5.56 -18.26 -9.06
C MET A 137 -6.23 -16.92 -9.45
N ALA A 138 -5.86 -16.34 -10.60
CA ALA A 138 -6.46 -15.10 -11.06
C ALA A 138 -7.96 -15.26 -11.36
N VAL A 139 -8.33 -16.34 -12.08
CA VAL A 139 -9.73 -16.69 -12.38
C VAL A 139 -10.50 -17.01 -11.10
N ASP A 140 -9.91 -17.77 -10.18
CA ASP A 140 -10.51 -18.08 -8.87
C ASP A 140 -10.80 -16.82 -8.05
N ARG A 141 -9.83 -15.88 -8.00
CA ARG A 141 -9.98 -14.61 -7.30
C ARG A 141 -11.14 -13.80 -7.88
N GLU A 142 -11.25 -13.72 -9.19
CA GLU A 142 -12.31 -12.97 -9.86
C GLU A 142 -13.69 -13.54 -9.53
N ARG A 143 -13.85 -14.86 -9.68
CA ARG A 143 -15.04 -15.62 -9.26
C ARG A 143 -15.44 -15.32 -7.81
N LYS A 144 -14.51 -15.48 -6.88
CA LYS A 144 -14.75 -15.24 -5.44
C LYS A 144 -15.05 -13.77 -5.14
N THR A 145 -14.48 -12.84 -5.91
CA THR A 145 -14.75 -11.40 -5.76
C THR A 145 -16.22 -11.10 -6.06
N TYR A 146 -16.76 -11.57 -7.19
CA TYR A 146 -18.18 -11.38 -7.51
C TYR A 146 -19.11 -12.17 -6.56
N GLN A 147 -18.68 -13.35 -6.11
CA GLN A 147 -19.39 -14.11 -5.07
C GLN A 147 -19.52 -13.32 -3.76
N ALA A 148 -18.48 -12.57 -3.36
CA ALA A 148 -18.52 -11.73 -2.18
C ALA A 148 -19.23 -10.39 -2.41
N LEU A 149 -19.24 -9.88 -3.65
CA LEU A 149 -19.80 -8.57 -3.99
C LEU A 149 -21.32 -8.58 -4.20
N TYR A 150 -21.90 -9.63 -4.79
CA TYR A 150 -23.35 -9.68 -5.05
C TYR A 150 -24.23 -9.46 -3.80
N PRO A 151 -23.93 -10.00 -2.60
CA PRO A 151 -24.80 -9.78 -1.44
C PRO A 151 -24.75 -8.33 -0.93
N LEU A 152 -23.69 -7.58 -1.22
CA LEU A 152 -23.51 -6.19 -0.77
C LEU A 152 -24.38 -5.20 -1.55
N ASN A 153 -24.80 -5.56 -2.77
CA ASN A 153 -25.65 -4.72 -3.63
C ASN A 153 -25.15 -3.27 -3.78
N ILE A 154 -23.84 -3.12 -3.96
CA ILE A 154 -23.16 -1.82 -4.11
C ILE A 154 -22.53 -1.73 -5.48
N LYS A 155 -22.14 -0.54 -5.92
CA LYS A 155 -21.30 -0.45 -7.12
C LYS A 155 -19.90 -1.00 -6.82
N ALA A 156 -19.35 -1.82 -7.72
CA ALA A 156 -17.98 -2.31 -7.64
C ALA A 156 -16.98 -1.14 -7.63
N HIS A 157 -16.02 -1.18 -6.72
CA HIS A 157 -14.92 -0.24 -6.65
C HIS A 157 -13.73 -0.76 -7.46
N ASN A 158 -12.92 0.16 -8.01
CA ASN A 158 -11.63 -0.19 -8.56
C ASN A 158 -10.54 -0.06 -7.50
N LEU A 159 -10.05 -1.18 -6.96
CA LEU A 159 -9.00 -1.16 -5.92
C LEU A 159 -7.60 -0.78 -6.45
N VAL A 160 -7.38 -0.87 -7.77
CA VAL A 160 -6.09 -0.52 -8.41
C VAL A 160 -6.00 0.99 -8.63
N TYR A 161 -7.10 1.60 -9.05
CA TYR A 161 -7.27 3.04 -9.27
C TYR A 161 -8.38 3.58 -8.38
N PRO A 162 -8.17 3.63 -7.06
CA PRO A 162 -9.25 3.92 -6.13
C PRO A 162 -9.70 5.37 -6.16
N THR A 163 -11.02 5.53 -6.11
CA THR A 163 -11.69 6.82 -6.06
C THR A 163 -12.53 7.02 -4.80
N HIS A 164 -12.80 5.98 -4.01
CA HIS A 164 -13.52 6.09 -2.74
C HIS A 164 -12.57 6.37 -1.57
N GLY A 165 -13.11 7.00 -0.52
CA GLY A 165 -12.31 7.41 0.64
C GLY A 165 -11.54 6.27 1.31
N ILE A 166 -12.21 5.16 1.65
CA ILE A 166 -11.60 3.99 2.30
C ILE A 166 -10.53 3.36 1.39
N ASP A 167 -10.87 3.12 0.12
CA ASP A 167 -9.97 2.48 -0.85
C ASP A 167 -8.71 3.31 -1.07
N GLN A 168 -8.84 4.64 -1.13
CA GLN A 168 -7.71 5.54 -1.27
C GLN A 168 -6.77 5.49 -0.06
N ILE A 169 -7.29 5.35 1.17
CA ILE A 169 -6.42 5.15 2.34
C ILE A 169 -5.57 3.88 2.19
N VAL A 170 -6.19 2.77 1.79
CA VAL A 170 -5.46 1.50 1.58
C VAL A 170 -4.39 1.67 0.49
N TRP A 171 -4.71 2.37 -0.59
CA TRP A 171 -3.78 2.60 -1.69
C TRP A 171 -2.62 3.53 -1.32
N ILE A 172 -2.85 4.59 -0.54
CA ILE A 172 -1.71 5.38 -0.04
C ILE A 172 -0.85 4.54 0.91
N LEU A 173 -1.44 3.66 1.73
CA LEU A 173 -0.67 2.77 2.63
C LEU A 173 0.16 1.76 1.84
N GLU A 174 -0.35 1.29 0.71
CA GLU A 174 0.34 0.33 -0.15
C GLU A 174 1.45 0.99 -0.99
N LEU A 175 1.19 2.17 -1.58
CA LEU A 175 2.09 2.75 -2.57
C LEU A 175 2.81 4.01 -2.09
N ILE A 176 2.08 4.98 -1.54
CA ILE A 176 2.64 6.30 -1.22
C ILE A 176 3.45 6.28 0.07
N ILE A 177 2.96 5.59 1.09
CA ILE A 177 3.57 5.52 2.41
C ILE A 177 4.96 4.88 2.34
N PRO A 178 5.14 3.67 1.76
CA PRO A 178 6.45 3.01 1.72
C PRO A 178 7.48 3.74 0.85
N SER A 179 7.04 4.60 -0.07
CA SER A 179 7.88 5.31 -1.03
C SER A 179 8.07 6.80 -0.65
N LEU A 180 7.19 7.65 -1.17
CA LEU A 180 7.33 9.09 -1.18
C LEU A 180 7.20 9.68 0.23
N PHE A 181 6.31 9.14 1.07
CA PHE A 181 6.16 9.60 2.46
C PHE A 181 7.41 9.31 3.30
N VAL A 182 7.96 8.10 3.20
CA VAL A 182 9.18 7.71 3.92
C VAL A 182 10.36 8.61 3.57
N VAL A 183 10.56 8.91 2.28
CA VAL A 183 11.61 9.84 1.83
C VAL A 183 11.41 11.22 2.44
N ALA A 184 10.17 11.73 2.41
CA ALA A 184 9.83 13.03 2.97
C ALA A 184 10.11 13.09 4.49
N ILE A 185 9.65 12.10 5.26
CA ILE A 185 9.89 12.10 6.71
C ILE A 185 11.37 11.95 7.05
N ILE A 186 12.14 11.13 6.32
CA ILE A 186 13.59 10.99 6.55
C ILE A 186 14.29 12.34 6.35
N PHE A 187 13.93 13.07 5.29
CA PHE A 187 14.48 14.40 5.07
C PHE A 187 14.17 15.34 6.23
N MET A 188 12.89 15.40 6.63
CA MET A 188 12.43 16.34 7.66
C MET A 188 13.01 15.99 9.04
N LEU A 189 13.11 14.71 9.38
CA LEU A 189 13.77 14.21 10.59
C LEU A 189 15.28 14.51 10.56
N THR A 190 15.93 14.40 9.40
CA THR A 190 17.34 14.79 9.24
C THR A 190 17.53 16.27 9.56
N GLN A 191 16.66 17.15 9.04
CA GLN A 191 16.71 18.57 9.39
C GLN A 191 16.51 18.79 10.89
N LEU A 192 15.55 18.09 11.51
CA LEU A 192 15.27 18.20 12.93
C LEU A 192 16.46 17.76 13.81
N PHE A 193 17.06 16.61 13.52
CA PHE A 193 18.06 15.98 14.39
C PHE A 193 19.49 16.42 14.10
N ALA A 194 19.88 16.52 12.83
CA ALA A 194 21.26 16.87 12.49
C ALA A 194 21.57 18.36 12.73
N GLU A 195 20.56 19.23 12.78
CA GLU A 195 20.76 20.66 13.03
C GLU A 195 21.11 20.99 14.49
N ARG A 196 21.09 20.00 15.39
CA ARG A 196 21.73 20.08 16.72
C ARG A 196 23.25 20.21 16.61
N TYR A 197 23.85 19.73 15.52
CA TYR A 197 25.28 19.70 15.35
C TYR A 197 25.71 20.82 14.40
N GLN A 198 26.44 21.80 14.94
CA GLN A 198 27.06 22.87 14.14
C GLN A 198 28.57 22.67 14.16
N ASN A 199 29.19 22.56 12.98
CA ASN A 199 30.63 22.28 12.84
C ASN A 199 31.08 21.04 13.65
N ASN A 200 30.28 19.97 13.64
CA ASN A 200 30.46 18.74 14.44
C ASN A 200 30.39 18.92 15.97
N LEU A 201 30.10 20.13 16.45
CA LEU A 201 29.90 20.42 17.86
C LEU A 201 28.42 20.29 18.21
N ASP A 202 28.18 19.58 19.30
CA ASP A 202 26.85 19.37 19.84
C ASP A 202 26.37 20.63 20.58
N THR A 203 25.52 21.41 19.92
CA THR A 203 24.96 22.66 20.47
C THR A 203 23.98 22.41 21.61
N ALA A 204 23.52 21.17 21.84
CA ALA A 204 22.64 20.89 22.97
C ALA A 204 23.30 21.15 24.32
N GLN A 205 24.64 21.22 24.35
CA GLN A 205 25.44 21.59 25.52
C GLN A 205 25.28 23.05 25.93
N LEU A 206 24.86 23.92 25.01
CA LEU A 206 24.66 25.34 25.27
C LEU A 206 23.32 25.62 25.94
N TYR A 207 22.39 24.66 25.90
CA TYR A 207 21.10 24.81 26.56
C TYR A 207 21.19 24.43 28.05
N PRO A 208 20.39 25.06 28.92
CA PRO A 208 20.36 24.77 30.35
C PRO A 208 19.61 23.45 30.68
N PHE A 209 19.68 22.45 29.81
CA PHE A 209 18.96 21.18 29.91
C PHE A 209 19.91 19.98 29.82
N SER A 210 19.51 18.86 30.43
CA SER A 210 20.27 17.62 30.26
C SER A 210 20.16 17.10 28.83
N LYS A 211 21.21 16.43 28.34
CA LYS A 211 21.21 15.80 27.01
C LYS A 211 20.09 14.77 26.84
N VAL A 212 19.77 14.05 27.92
CA VAL A 212 18.67 13.07 27.95
C VAL A 212 17.32 13.76 27.78
N THR A 213 17.09 14.87 28.48
CA THR A 213 15.86 15.66 28.36
C THR A 213 15.73 16.25 26.96
N PHE A 214 16.83 16.72 26.37
CA PHE A 214 16.85 17.18 24.99
C PHE A 214 16.50 16.04 24.02
N ALA A 215 17.14 14.88 24.14
CA ALA A 215 16.89 13.69 23.32
C ALA A 215 15.42 13.25 23.38
N MET A 216 14.85 13.11 24.58
CA MET A 216 13.43 12.78 24.76
C MET A 216 12.51 13.82 24.12
N SER A 217 12.83 15.11 24.25
CA SER A 217 12.05 16.18 23.62
C SER A 217 12.15 16.13 22.10
N SER A 218 13.34 15.86 21.55
CA SER A 218 13.57 15.71 20.11
C SER A 218 12.83 14.50 19.54
N LEU A 219 12.95 13.33 20.17
CA LEU A 219 12.21 12.13 19.75
C LEU A 219 10.70 12.36 19.80
N GLY A 220 10.19 12.94 20.89
CA GLY A 220 8.76 13.27 21.01
C GLY A 220 8.27 14.24 19.94
N VAL A 221 9.06 15.26 19.60
CA VAL A 221 8.75 16.17 18.48
C VAL A 221 8.82 15.44 17.14
N GLY A 222 9.80 14.56 16.93
CA GLY A 222 9.90 13.73 15.73
C GLY A 222 8.70 12.82 15.53
N VAL A 223 8.30 12.07 16.56
CA VAL A 223 7.10 11.21 16.54
C VAL A 223 5.85 12.05 16.32
N GLY A 224 5.66 13.13 17.08
CA GLY A 224 4.50 14.02 16.93
C GLY A 224 4.39 14.60 15.52
N TYR A 225 5.53 14.97 14.93
CA TYR A 225 5.59 15.48 13.56
C TYR A 225 5.15 14.44 12.52
N VAL A 226 5.72 13.24 12.57
CA VAL A 226 5.35 12.16 11.65
C VAL A 226 3.89 11.74 11.86
N THR A 227 3.40 11.74 13.09
CA THR A 227 2.00 11.45 13.42
C THR A 227 1.05 12.44 12.75
N VAL A 228 1.31 13.75 12.87
CA VAL A 228 0.46 14.80 12.27
C VAL A 228 0.48 14.68 10.75
N LEU A 229 1.64 14.43 10.14
CA LEU A 229 1.72 14.23 8.69
C LEU A 229 0.98 12.98 8.24
N PHE A 230 1.09 11.88 8.97
CA PHE A 230 0.44 10.61 8.65
C PHE A 230 -1.09 10.72 8.75
N ILE A 231 -1.60 11.30 9.84
CA ILE A 231 -3.04 11.60 9.98
C ILE A 231 -3.49 12.59 8.90
N GLY A 232 -2.66 13.59 8.60
CA GLY A 232 -2.93 14.60 7.57
C GLY A 232 -3.10 13.99 6.18
N ILE A 233 -2.19 13.13 5.73
CA ILE A 233 -2.31 12.45 4.44
C ILE A 233 -3.49 11.47 4.44
N SER A 234 -3.67 10.64 5.47
CA SER A 234 -4.78 9.68 5.53
C SER A 234 -6.13 10.40 5.54
N GLY A 235 -6.26 11.47 6.31
CA GLY A 235 -7.46 12.30 6.36
C GLY A 235 -7.71 13.02 5.04
N PHE A 236 -6.68 13.60 4.43
CA PHE A 236 -6.81 14.26 3.12
C PHE A 236 -7.23 13.26 2.03
N SER A 237 -6.58 12.10 1.98
CA SER A 237 -6.91 11.03 1.04
C SER A 237 -8.34 10.55 1.21
N PHE A 238 -8.77 10.30 2.45
CA PHE A 238 -10.14 9.92 2.75
C PHE A 238 -11.14 10.98 2.29
N LEU A 239 -10.87 12.26 2.57
CA LEU A 239 -11.75 13.37 2.18
C LEU A 239 -11.85 13.50 0.66
N VAL A 240 -10.73 13.48 -0.06
CA VAL A 240 -10.73 13.60 -1.52
C VAL A 240 -11.51 12.45 -2.15
N GLY A 241 -11.23 11.20 -1.78
CA GLY A 241 -11.98 10.06 -2.30
C GLY A 241 -13.47 10.12 -1.94
N SER A 242 -13.79 10.53 -0.71
CA SER A 242 -15.18 10.68 -0.27
C SER A 242 -15.94 11.74 -1.08
N LEU A 243 -15.28 12.81 -1.49
CA LEU A 243 -15.89 13.85 -2.33
C LEU A 243 -16.07 13.42 -3.80
N ILE A 244 -15.20 12.54 -4.31
CA ILE A 244 -15.24 12.08 -5.71
C ILE A 244 -16.26 10.97 -5.91
N SER A 245 -16.22 9.92 -5.07
CA SER A 245 -17.05 8.72 -5.26
C SER A 245 -17.80 8.27 -4.01
N GLY A 246 -17.66 8.99 -2.89
CA GLY A 246 -18.25 8.62 -1.61
C GLY A 246 -17.30 7.83 -0.71
N PHE A 247 -17.76 7.55 0.51
CA PHE A 247 -16.92 6.99 1.57
C PHE A 247 -16.31 5.62 1.22
N GLY A 248 -17.03 4.80 0.45
CA GLY A 248 -16.74 3.37 0.27
C GLY A 248 -17.33 2.52 1.40
N GLN A 249 -16.99 1.24 1.44
CA GLN A 249 -17.49 0.28 2.42
C GLN A 249 -16.36 -0.47 3.12
N LEU A 250 -16.48 -0.66 4.43
CA LEU A 250 -15.47 -1.35 5.24
C LEU A 250 -15.50 -2.88 5.06
N ASP A 251 -16.64 -3.42 4.66
CA ASP A 251 -16.83 -4.81 4.28
C ASP A 251 -16.61 -5.07 2.78
N TYR A 252 -16.07 -4.09 2.04
CA TYR A 252 -15.75 -4.25 0.63
C TYR A 252 -14.80 -5.45 0.42
N PRO A 253 -15.05 -6.32 -0.59
CA PRO A 253 -14.23 -7.48 -0.90
C PRO A 253 -12.77 -7.13 -1.15
N TYR A 254 -11.85 -7.77 -0.42
CA TYR A 254 -10.41 -7.57 -0.57
C TYR A 254 -9.67 -8.92 -0.66
N PRO A 255 -8.77 -9.12 -1.63
CA PRO A 255 -8.09 -10.40 -1.81
C PRO A 255 -7.03 -10.65 -0.73
N ILE A 256 -7.10 -11.82 -0.10
CA ILE A 256 -6.15 -12.33 0.90
C ILE A 256 -5.50 -13.61 0.36
N TYR A 257 -4.17 -13.59 0.27
CA TYR A 257 -3.34 -14.63 -0.30
C TYR A 257 -2.81 -15.56 0.81
N SER A 258 -3.04 -16.86 0.66
CA SER A 258 -2.45 -17.87 1.54
C SER A 258 -1.12 -18.36 0.98
N LEU A 259 -0.09 -18.44 1.83
CA LEU A 259 1.20 -19.03 1.48
C LEU A 259 1.13 -20.56 1.47
N THR A 260 0.38 -21.15 2.40
CA THR A 260 0.32 -22.60 2.61
C THR A 260 -0.46 -23.32 1.52
N ASN A 261 -1.57 -22.74 1.05
CA ASN A 261 -2.47 -23.43 0.13
C ASN A 261 -2.39 -22.92 -1.31
N GLN A 262 -1.59 -21.87 -1.58
CA GLN A 262 -1.61 -21.12 -2.85
C GLN A 262 -2.99 -20.57 -3.25
N GLU A 263 -3.95 -20.57 -2.33
CA GLU A 263 -5.32 -20.10 -2.55
C GLU A 263 -5.46 -18.60 -2.31
N VAL A 264 -6.44 -18.00 -2.99
CA VAL A 264 -6.93 -16.65 -2.69
C VAL A 264 -8.27 -16.78 -1.99
N THR A 265 -8.39 -16.11 -0.86
CA THR A 265 -9.65 -15.91 -0.14
C THR A 265 -10.06 -14.45 -0.26
N ILE A 266 -11.33 -14.16 -0.05
CA ILE A 266 -11.86 -12.80 -0.09
C ILE A 266 -12.28 -12.42 1.32
N GLY A 267 -11.50 -11.53 1.93
CA GLY A 267 -11.81 -10.92 3.21
C GLY A 267 -12.41 -9.53 3.04
N LYS A 268 -12.52 -8.79 4.14
CA LYS A 268 -13.00 -7.41 4.13
C LYS A 268 -11.83 -6.45 4.11
N ILE A 269 -11.99 -5.32 3.43
CA ILE A 269 -10.94 -4.29 3.35
C ILE A 269 -10.54 -3.76 4.74
N GLN A 270 -11.46 -3.71 5.70
CA GLN A 270 -11.17 -3.30 7.09
C GLN A 270 -10.16 -4.20 7.81
N ASP A 271 -10.14 -5.51 7.46
CA ASP A 271 -9.28 -6.50 8.10
C ASP A 271 -7.81 -6.28 7.71
N VAL A 272 -7.57 -5.54 6.62
CA VAL A 272 -6.26 -5.07 6.18
C VAL A 272 -6.01 -3.63 6.62
N LEU A 273 -7.00 -2.74 6.45
CA LEU A 273 -6.85 -1.30 6.67
C LEU A 273 -6.39 -0.93 8.09
N PHE A 274 -7.15 -1.31 9.13
CA PHE A 274 -6.85 -0.86 10.49
C PHE A 274 -5.56 -1.47 11.05
N PRO A 275 -5.29 -2.77 10.86
CA PRO A 275 -3.99 -3.34 11.18
C PRO A 275 -2.86 -2.65 10.41
N SER A 276 -3.04 -2.33 9.13
CA SER A 276 -2.02 -1.65 8.33
C SER A 276 -1.65 -0.28 8.86
N LEU A 277 -2.65 0.50 9.29
CA LEU A 277 -2.44 1.81 9.93
C LEU A 277 -1.59 1.68 11.20
N LEU A 278 -1.85 0.66 12.03
CA LEU A 278 -1.09 0.43 13.26
C LEU A 278 0.36 0.03 12.98
N LEU A 279 0.60 -0.94 12.09
CA LEU A 279 1.97 -1.36 11.74
C LEU A 279 2.78 -0.22 11.14
N ALA A 280 2.19 0.54 10.21
CA ALA A 280 2.86 1.69 9.62
C ALA A 280 3.23 2.73 10.67
N PHE A 281 2.31 3.03 11.60
CA PHE A 281 2.56 3.95 12.70
C PHE A 281 3.71 3.51 13.61
N LEU A 282 3.73 2.24 14.01
CA LEU A 282 4.81 1.68 14.82
C LEU A 282 6.16 1.72 14.07
N ALA A 283 6.17 1.39 12.78
CA ALA A 283 7.37 1.47 11.95
C ALA A 283 7.90 2.91 11.84
N PHE A 284 7.03 3.92 11.81
CA PHE A 284 7.46 5.32 11.84
C PHE A 284 8.19 5.70 13.13
N ILE A 285 7.77 5.17 14.29
CA ILE A 285 8.47 5.42 15.55
C ILE A 285 9.90 4.86 15.48
N VAL A 286 10.05 3.64 14.95
CA VAL A 286 11.38 3.05 14.72
C VAL A 286 12.22 3.91 13.78
N ILE A 287 11.64 4.44 12.69
CA ILE A 287 12.34 5.37 11.78
C ILE A 287 12.83 6.62 12.52
N VAL A 288 11.98 7.22 13.36
CA VAL A 288 12.35 8.40 14.15
C VAL A 288 13.59 8.12 15.00
N GLU A 289 13.62 6.98 15.70
CA GLU A 289 14.74 6.59 16.56
C GLU A 289 16.01 6.24 15.77
N VAL A 290 15.87 5.54 14.64
CA VAL A 290 17.00 5.19 13.78
C VAL A 290 17.64 6.44 13.16
N VAL A 291 16.84 7.36 12.61
CA VAL A 291 17.37 8.62 12.05
C VAL A 291 18.03 9.46 13.15
N TYR A 292 17.47 9.46 14.36
CA TYR A 292 18.10 10.11 15.53
C TYR A 292 19.48 9.51 15.83
N LEU A 293 19.59 8.17 15.88
CA LEU A 293 20.86 7.49 16.13
C LEU A 293 21.90 7.79 15.04
N ILE A 294 21.50 7.75 13.77
CA ILE A 294 22.39 8.12 12.66
C ILE A 294 22.85 9.58 12.84
N ALA A 295 21.95 10.51 13.16
CA ALA A 295 22.30 11.90 13.45
C ALA A 295 23.31 12.03 14.59
N TYR A 296 23.15 11.24 15.65
CA TYR A 296 24.04 11.24 16.80
C TYR A 296 25.49 10.86 16.44
N PHE A 297 25.67 9.84 15.60
CA PHE A 297 27.00 9.37 15.20
C PHE A 297 27.66 10.25 14.16
N PHE A 298 26.92 10.65 13.12
CA PHE A 298 27.49 11.34 11.96
C PHE A 298 27.53 12.86 12.09
N LYS A 299 26.62 13.46 12.86
CA LYS A 299 26.62 14.90 13.23
C LYS A 299 26.59 15.89 12.07
N GLN A 300 26.30 15.43 10.85
CA GLN A 300 26.25 16.25 9.65
C GLN A 300 25.02 15.91 8.82
N LYS A 301 24.33 16.92 8.29
CA LYS A 301 23.06 16.74 7.56
C LYS A 301 23.17 15.78 6.37
N MET A 302 24.20 15.96 5.53
CA MET A 302 24.32 15.20 4.28
C MET A 302 24.60 13.70 4.53
N PRO A 303 25.59 13.29 5.35
CA PRO A 303 25.77 11.88 5.69
C PRO A 303 24.53 11.25 6.35
N VAL A 304 23.87 11.99 7.25
CA VAL A 304 22.67 11.48 7.95
C VAL A 304 21.54 11.21 6.97
N LEU A 305 21.28 12.14 6.05
CA LEU A 305 20.27 11.97 5.01
C LEU A 305 20.58 10.74 4.15
N PHE A 306 21.80 10.66 3.63
CA PHE A 306 22.22 9.61 2.70
C PHE A 306 22.16 8.22 3.35
N LEU A 307 22.69 8.08 4.56
CA LEU A 307 22.70 6.81 5.28
C LEU A 307 21.30 6.40 5.75
N SER A 308 20.45 7.36 6.12
CA SER A 308 19.05 7.07 6.45
C SER A 308 18.29 6.59 5.23
N LEU A 309 18.48 7.23 4.06
CA LEU A 309 17.84 6.79 2.81
C LEU A 309 18.30 5.38 2.42
N ILE A 310 19.61 5.11 2.39
CA ILE A 310 20.12 3.78 2.04
C ILE A 310 19.68 2.73 3.07
N GLY A 311 19.84 3.03 4.37
CA GLY A 311 19.53 2.08 5.43
C GLY A 311 18.03 1.78 5.56
N ILE A 312 17.16 2.76 5.32
CA ILE A 312 15.72 2.58 5.49
C ILE A 312 15.06 2.21 4.16
N VAL A 313 15.17 3.08 3.15
CA VAL A 313 14.54 2.88 1.84
C VAL A 313 15.21 1.74 1.08
N GLY A 314 16.54 1.64 1.15
CA GLY A 314 17.27 0.55 0.52
C GLY A 314 16.92 -0.82 1.11
N LEU A 315 16.74 -0.94 2.43
CA LEU A 315 16.26 -2.19 3.03
C LEU A 315 14.79 -2.47 2.71
N LEU A 316 13.93 -1.45 2.70
CA LEU A 316 12.49 -1.58 2.41
C LEU A 316 12.21 -2.15 1.01
N PHE A 317 12.96 -1.72 -0.01
CA PHE A 317 12.81 -2.22 -1.37
C PHE A 317 13.76 -3.36 -1.71
N GLY A 318 14.94 -3.40 -1.08
CA GLY A 318 15.96 -4.43 -1.32
C GLY A 318 15.48 -5.85 -1.05
N ILE A 319 14.51 -6.04 -0.15
CA ILE A 319 13.90 -7.35 0.11
C ILE A 319 13.26 -7.98 -1.14
N GLN A 320 12.85 -7.22 -2.16
CA GLN A 320 12.26 -7.84 -3.36
C GLN A 320 13.30 -8.45 -4.29
N THR A 321 14.55 -8.00 -4.20
CA THR A 321 15.61 -8.38 -5.15
C THR A 321 16.72 -9.21 -4.51
N ILE A 322 16.99 -9.01 -3.22
CA ILE A 322 18.14 -9.59 -2.53
C ILE A 322 17.68 -10.78 -1.69
N GLN A 323 17.94 -12.00 -2.16
CA GLN A 323 17.47 -13.24 -1.52
C GLN A 323 17.88 -13.38 -0.03
N PRO A 324 19.10 -13.03 0.42
CA PRO A 324 19.41 -13.02 1.85
C PRO A 324 18.52 -12.09 2.67
N LEU A 325 18.11 -10.94 2.12
CA LEU A 325 17.20 -10.02 2.80
C LEU A 325 15.76 -10.56 2.84
N GLN A 326 15.35 -11.36 1.85
CA GLN A 326 14.03 -12.02 1.83
C GLN A 326 13.85 -12.93 3.03
N SER A 327 14.84 -13.77 3.35
CA SER A 327 14.77 -14.73 4.46
C SER A 327 14.62 -14.06 5.83
N ILE A 328 15.23 -12.88 6.01
CA ILE A 328 15.18 -12.12 7.27
C ILE A 328 14.20 -10.94 7.23
N ALA A 329 13.38 -10.82 6.18
CA ALA A 329 12.52 -9.66 5.97
C ALA A 329 11.57 -9.39 7.14
N HIS A 330 11.13 -10.45 7.83
CA HIS A 330 10.30 -10.38 9.03
C HIS A 330 10.98 -9.73 10.25
N LEU A 331 12.32 -9.64 10.27
CA LEU A 331 13.12 -8.95 11.30
C LEU A 331 13.48 -7.51 10.94
N ILE A 332 13.28 -7.11 9.68
CA ILE A 332 13.58 -5.75 9.23
C ILE A 332 12.37 -4.87 9.55
N PRO A 333 12.47 -3.90 10.49
CA PRO A 333 11.32 -3.12 10.93
C PRO A 333 10.69 -2.28 9.81
N PHE A 334 11.48 -1.88 8.82
CA PHE A 334 11.00 -1.05 7.70
C PHE A 334 10.13 -1.84 6.71
N THR A 335 10.24 -3.18 6.67
CA THR A 335 9.37 -4.02 5.86
C THR A 335 7.90 -3.80 6.22
N TYR A 336 7.61 -3.53 7.49
CA TYR A 336 6.25 -3.31 8.00
C TYR A 336 5.60 -1.99 7.54
N LEU A 337 6.33 -1.12 6.84
CA LEU A 337 5.70 -0.02 6.11
C LEU A 337 4.86 -0.53 4.93
N ARG A 338 5.20 -1.69 4.36
CA ARG A 338 4.40 -2.39 3.34
C ARG A 338 3.29 -3.23 3.98
N SER A 339 2.63 -2.68 4.99
CA SER A 339 1.72 -3.40 5.87
C SER A 339 0.53 -3.99 5.12
N VAL A 340 -0.04 -3.29 4.13
CA VAL A 340 -1.14 -3.78 3.29
C VAL A 340 -0.76 -5.06 2.57
N GLU A 341 0.46 -5.13 2.03
CA GLU A 341 0.95 -6.30 1.31
C GLU A 341 1.30 -7.47 2.24
N ILE A 342 1.69 -7.18 3.48
CA ILE A 342 1.91 -8.18 4.53
C ILE A 342 0.59 -8.80 4.98
N LEU A 343 -0.38 -7.94 5.33
CA LEU A 343 -1.69 -8.36 5.85
C LEU A 343 -2.55 -9.06 4.81
N SER A 344 -2.44 -8.65 3.54
CA SER A 344 -3.04 -9.37 2.43
C SER A 344 -2.31 -10.66 2.07
N GLY A 345 -1.11 -10.92 2.63
CA GLY A 345 -0.29 -12.10 2.28
C GLY A 345 0.41 -12.00 0.92
N ARG A 346 0.24 -10.89 0.18
CA ARG A 346 0.88 -10.67 -1.12
C ARG A 346 2.40 -10.65 -1.03
N LEU A 347 2.96 -9.81 -0.15
CA LEU A 347 4.41 -9.70 0.01
C LEU A 347 5.02 -10.99 0.59
N PRO A 348 4.50 -11.57 1.68
CA PRO A 348 4.99 -12.84 2.21
C PRO A 348 5.01 -13.95 1.15
N LYS A 349 3.98 -14.05 0.31
CA LYS A 349 3.93 -15.00 -0.81
C LYS A 349 5.00 -14.71 -1.87
N GLN A 350 5.17 -13.44 -2.25
CA GLN A 350 6.18 -13.03 -3.25
C GLN A 350 7.61 -13.38 -2.85
N ILE A 351 7.97 -13.22 -1.57
CA ILE A 351 9.32 -13.49 -1.07
C ILE A 351 9.46 -14.84 -0.37
N ASN A 352 8.40 -15.65 -0.36
CA ASN A 352 8.31 -16.94 0.31
C ASN A 352 8.76 -16.91 1.79
N ASN A 353 8.21 -15.98 2.57
CA ASN A 353 8.54 -15.81 4.00
C ASN A 353 7.26 -15.81 4.86
N VAL A 354 6.91 -16.96 5.44
CA VAL A 354 5.71 -17.16 6.28
C VAL A 354 5.77 -16.39 7.61
N ASP A 355 6.96 -16.11 8.11
CA ASP A 355 7.17 -15.40 9.37
C ASP A 355 6.91 -13.90 9.22
N LEU A 356 6.88 -13.39 7.97
CA LEU A 356 6.48 -12.02 7.69
C LEU A 356 4.96 -11.90 7.76
N ASN A 357 4.44 -11.61 8.95
CA ASN A 357 3.01 -11.51 9.20
C ASN A 357 2.65 -10.46 10.26
N TRP A 358 1.36 -10.24 10.47
CA TRP A 358 0.82 -9.28 11.44
C TRP A 358 1.36 -9.51 12.86
N SER A 359 1.29 -10.74 13.36
CA SER A 359 1.70 -11.09 14.72
C SER A 359 3.18 -10.79 14.96
N MET A 360 4.03 -11.12 13.98
CA MET A 360 5.46 -10.83 14.06
C MET A 360 5.72 -9.32 14.11
N GLY A 361 5.02 -8.52 13.31
CA GLY A 361 5.13 -7.06 13.34
C GLY A 361 4.70 -6.44 14.68
N LEU A 362 3.61 -6.96 15.25
CA LEU A 362 3.06 -6.51 16.53
C LEU A 362 4.02 -6.82 17.70
N ILE A 363 4.82 -7.87 17.60
CA ILE A 363 5.85 -8.20 18.61
C ILE A 363 7.15 -7.43 18.35
N LEU A 364 7.66 -7.47 17.12
CA LEU A 364 8.97 -6.93 16.77
C LEU A 364 9.03 -5.42 16.94
N LEU A 365 8.06 -4.67 16.39
CA LEU A 365 8.14 -3.21 16.34
C LEU A 365 8.14 -2.60 17.75
N PRO A 366 7.23 -2.96 18.68
CA PRO A 366 7.30 -2.45 20.05
C PRO A 366 8.58 -2.85 20.80
N CYS A 367 9.06 -4.09 20.60
CA CYS A 367 10.33 -4.52 21.20
C CYS A 367 11.50 -3.67 20.73
N LEU A 368 11.59 -3.40 19.41
CA LEU A 368 12.63 -2.55 18.85
C LEU A 368 12.52 -1.10 19.31
N ILE A 369 11.31 -0.54 19.37
CA ILE A 369 11.08 0.82 19.90
C ILE A 369 11.63 0.93 21.32
N ILE A 370 11.28 0.01 22.21
CA ILE A 370 11.75 0.03 23.60
C ILE A 370 13.28 -0.12 23.65
N LEU A 371 13.85 -1.06 22.89
CA LEU A 371 15.28 -1.33 22.86
C LEU A 371 16.07 -0.11 22.37
N LEU A 372 15.66 0.49 21.26
CA LEU A 372 16.29 1.67 20.67
C LEU A 372 16.16 2.88 21.59
N LEU A 373 14.98 3.12 22.15
CA LEU A 373 14.77 4.21 23.12
C LEU A 373 15.72 4.08 24.31
N VAL A 374 15.78 2.91 24.94
CA VAL A 374 16.68 2.65 26.08
C VAL A 374 18.14 2.85 25.66
N GLY A 375 18.53 2.36 24.49
CA GLY A 375 19.88 2.55 23.93
C GLY A 375 20.23 4.03 23.73
N ILE A 376 19.34 4.82 23.15
CA ILE A 376 19.51 6.27 22.95
C ILE A 376 19.71 6.96 24.30
N LEU A 377 18.86 6.68 25.27
CA LEU A 377 18.93 7.29 26.61
C LEU A 377 20.23 6.95 27.32
N PHE A 378 20.69 5.70 27.20
CA PHE A 378 21.96 5.26 27.77
C PHE A 378 23.14 6.00 27.15
N ILE A 379 23.18 6.12 25.82
CA ILE A 379 24.27 6.80 25.08
C ILE A 379 24.32 8.30 25.44
N GLU A 380 23.17 8.98 25.49
CA GLU A 380 23.11 10.41 25.86
C GLU A 380 23.51 10.65 27.32
N ARG A 381 23.09 9.76 28.24
CA ARG A 381 23.48 9.82 29.65
C ARG A 381 24.99 9.60 29.81
N TRP A 382 25.55 8.60 29.14
CA TRP A 382 26.98 8.30 29.20
C TRP A 382 27.82 9.45 28.64
N GLY A 383 27.41 10.03 27.51
CA GLY A 383 28.06 11.18 26.89
C GLY A 383 28.11 12.40 27.82
N SER A 384 27.13 12.57 28.71
CA SER A 384 27.13 13.63 29.73
C SER A 384 28.12 13.36 30.88
N SER A 385 28.27 12.09 31.31
CA SER A 385 29.07 11.70 32.48
C SER A 385 30.59 11.75 32.23
N ARG A 386 31.07 11.28 31.06
CA ARG A 386 32.52 11.32 30.73
C ARG A 386 33.08 12.75 30.75
N LYS A 387 32.29 13.75 30.35
CA LYS A 387 32.74 15.14 30.30
C LYS A 387 32.75 15.83 31.66
N LYS A 388 31.79 15.53 32.56
CA LYS A 388 31.80 16.06 33.94
C LYS A 388 33.04 15.59 34.72
N LYS A 389 33.52 14.37 34.46
CA LYS A 389 34.80 13.87 35.02
C LYS A 389 36.05 14.55 34.43
N SER A 390 36.01 15.00 33.18
CA SER A 390 37.12 15.75 32.56
C SER A 390 37.22 17.18 33.07
N PHE A 391 36.09 17.83 33.35
CA PHE A 391 36.06 19.20 33.86
C PHE A 391 36.42 19.29 35.36
N ASN A 392 36.16 18.24 36.14
CA ASN A 392 36.55 18.17 37.56
C ASN A 392 38.00 17.68 37.77
N ARG A 393 38.76 17.41 36.70
CA ARG A 393 40.16 16.95 36.74
C ARG A 393 41.14 17.96 36.14
N SER A 394 40.66 19.09 35.64
CA SER A 394 41.44 20.26 35.27
C SER A 394 41.15 21.37 36.28
#